data_AF-A0A4U1BLE5-F1
#
_entry.id   AF-A0A4U1BLE5-F1
#
_cell.length_a   1.000
_cell.length_b   1.000
_cell.length_c   1.000
_cell.angle_alpha   90.00
_cell.angle_beta   90.00
_cell.angle_gamma   90.00
#
_symmetry.space_group_name_H-M   'P 1'
#
loop_
_entity.id
_entity.type
_entity.pdbx_description
1 polymer ?
#
loop_
_entity_poly.entity_id
_entity_poly.type
_entity_poly.pdbx_seq_one_letter_code
_entity_poly.pdbx_strand_id
1 'polypeptide(L)'
;MLEQLEQQAHEWMADKVQHGSDDDVFASGYLQGHLALSLNEIEGDADVLAHLETDMADRLQQASSELAPEDLALVQASWQELLTTLRD
;
A
#
# COMPACT_ATOMS: atom_id res chain seq x y z
N MET A 1 -3.17 -15.97 -6.85
CA MET A 1 -3.86 -14.86 -6.16
C MET A 1 -2.84 -13.86 -5.62
N LEU A 2 -1.89 -14.29 -4.80
CA LEU A 2 -0.79 -13.44 -4.31
C LEU A 2 -0.03 -12.73 -5.43
N GLU A 3 0.55 -13.49 -6.38
CA GLU A 3 1.33 -12.92 -7.50
C GLU A 3 0.56 -11.88 -8.34
N GLN A 4 -0.76 -12.06 -8.49
CA GLN A 4 -1.60 -11.11 -9.23
C GLN A 4 -1.75 -9.78 -8.48
N LEU A 5 -2.00 -9.85 -7.16
CA LEU A 5 -2.13 -8.66 -6.32
C LEU A 5 -0.79 -7.92 -6.21
N GLU A 6 0.32 -8.66 -6.11
CA GLU A 6 1.67 -8.07 -6.15
C GLU A 6 1.93 -7.35 -7.47
N GLN A 7 1.56 -7.95 -8.60
CA GLN A 7 1.72 -7.33 -9.91
C GLN A 7 0.85 -6.07 -10.05
N GLN A 8 -0.42 -6.13 -9.65
CA GLN A 8 -1.31 -4.96 -9.66
C GLN A 8 -0.79 -3.83 -8.78
N ALA A 9 -0.28 -4.14 -7.58
CA ALA A 9 0.31 -3.15 -6.70
C ALA A 9 1.55 -2.52 -7.36
N HIS A 10 2.46 -3.30 -7.93
CA HIS A 10 3.64 -2.75 -8.62
C HIS A 10 3.27 -1.87 -9.82
N GLU A 11 2.26 -2.24 -10.59
CA GLU A 11 1.76 -1.42 -11.72
C GLU A 11 1.19 -0.09 -11.24
N TRP A 12 0.39 -0.11 -10.16
CA TRP A 12 -0.12 1.10 -9.53
C TRP A 12 1.02 2.00 -9.04
N MET A 13 2.02 1.44 -8.36
CA MET A 13 3.20 2.20 -7.90
C MET A 13 3.97 2.80 -9.07
N ALA A 14 4.18 2.03 -10.14
CA ALA A 14 4.90 2.50 -11.32
C ALA A 14 4.17 3.66 -12.01
N ASP A 15 2.84 3.62 -12.07
CA ASP A 15 2.04 4.72 -12.61
C ASP A 15 2.18 6.00 -11.76
N LYS A 16 2.11 5.89 -10.42
CA LYS A 16 2.34 7.03 -9.51
C LYS A 16 3.74 7.61 -9.67
N VAL A 17 4.76 6.77 -9.81
CA VAL A 17 6.14 7.21 -10.04
C VAL A 17 6.32 7.90 -11.40
N GLN A 18 5.68 7.40 -12.45
CA GLN A 18 5.89 7.89 -13.80
C GLN A 18 5.03 9.13 -14.14
N HIS A 19 3.81 9.20 -13.62
CA HIS A 19 2.81 10.19 -14.02
C HIS A 19 2.24 11.01 -12.86
N GLY A 20 2.51 10.61 -11.61
CA GLY A 20 2.02 11.29 -10.42
C GLY A 20 2.76 12.57 -10.06
N SER A 21 2.19 13.30 -9.10
CA SER A 21 2.82 14.43 -8.43
C SER A 21 3.89 13.97 -7.42
N ASP A 22 4.71 14.90 -6.90
CA ASP A 22 5.69 14.59 -5.84
C ASP A 22 5.02 13.92 -4.62
N ASP A 23 3.80 14.36 -4.31
CA ASP A 23 2.94 13.79 -3.28
C ASP A 23 2.58 12.33 -3.61
N ASP A 24 2.12 12.04 -4.83
CA ASP A 24 1.84 10.67 -5.28
C ASP A 24 3.08 9.77 -5.20
N VAL A 25 4.25 10.28 -5.61
CA VAL A 25 5.52 9.56 -5.54
C VAL A 25 5.91 9.26 -4.09
N PHE A 26 5.72 10.24 -3.19
CA PHE A 26 5.99 10.06 -1.77
C PHE A 26 5.07 9.00 -1.14
N ALA A 27 3.75 9.12 -1.32
CA ALA A 27 2.79 8.17 -0.76
C ALA A 27 2.99 6.75 -1.29
N SER A 28 3.18 6.61 -2.60
CA SER A 28 3.41 5.31 -3.23
C SER A 28 4.69 4.66 -2.72
N GLY A 29 5.80 5.40 -2.62
CA GLY A 29 7.04 4.89 -2.04
C GLY A 29 6.89 4.46 -0.58
N TYR A 30 6.15 5.23 0.24
CA TYR A 30 5.89 4.88 1.63
C TYR A 30 5.08 3.58 1.76
N LEU A 31 4.00 3.46 0.97
CA LEU A 31 3.16 2.27 0.93
C LEU A 31 3.93 1.04 0.44
N GLN A 32 4.79 1.19 -0.56
CA GLN A 32 5.60 0.09 -1.10
C GLN A 32 6.45 -0.57 0.00
N GLY A 33 7.04 0.23 0.90
CA GLY A 33 7.84 -0.29 2.02
C GLY A 33 7.03 -1.17 2.96
N HIS A 34 5.86 -0.71 3.39
CA HIS A 34 4.98 -1.48 4.27
C HIS A 34 4.36 -2.69 3.59
N LEU A 35 3.95 -2.53 2.33
CA LEU A 35 3.35 -3.61 1.55
C LEU A 35 4.33 -4.75 1.32
N ALA A 36 5.61 -4.44 1.04
CA ALA A 36 6.65 -5.46 0.91
C ALA A 36 6.84 -6.27 2.21
N LEU A 37 6.71 -5.64 3.39
CA LEU A 37 6.76 -6.36 4.66
C LEU A 37 5.52 -7.23 4.86
N SER A 38 4.34 -6.70 4.57
CA SER A 38 3.06 -7.43 4.68
C SER A 38 3.03 -8.68 3.80
N LEU A 39 3.40 -8.54 2.52
CA LEU A 39 3.46 -9.64 1.56
C LEU A 39 4.40 -10.77 1.99
N ASN A 40 5.52 -10.44 2.64
CA ASN A 40 6.48 -11.43 3.15
C ASN A 40 5.92 -12.28 4.32
N GLU A 41 4.86 -11.85 4.98
CA GLU A 41 4.23 -12.56 6.10
C GLU A 41 3.10 -13.49 5.65
N ILE A 42 2.71 -13.43 4.38
CA ILE A 42 1.64 -14.26 3.82
C ILE A 42 2.16 -15.67 3.53
N GLU A 43 1.58 -16.66 4.22
CA GLU A 43 1.87 -18.08 4.02
C GLU A 43 0.61 -18.86 3.60
N GLY A 44 0.78 -19.80 2.65
CA GLY A 44 -0.28 -20.76 2.27
C GLY A 44 -1.43 -20.16 1.46
N ASP A 45 -2.63 -20.72 1.62
CA ASP A 45 -3.86 -20.39 0.87
C ASP A 45 -4.70 -19.33 1.62
N ALA A 46 -4.02 -18.36 2.24
CA ALA A 46 -4.67 -17.28 2.97
C ALA A 46 -5.44 -16.35 2.03
N ASP A 47 -6.51 -15.73 2.53
CA ASP A 47 -7.15 -14.60 1.85
C ASP A 47 -6.20 -13.40 1.89
N VAL A 48 -5.37 -13.32 0.85
CA VAL A 48 -4.29 -12.34 0.68
C VAL A 48 -4.83 -10.93 0.86
N LEU A 49 -5.97 -10.61 0.24
CA LEU A 49 -6.50 -9.25 0.25
C LEU A 49 -7.00 -8.86 1.64
N ALA A 50 -7.71 -9.76 2.33
CA ALA A 50 -8.16 -9.52 3.69
C ALA A 50 -6.99 -9.38 4.69
N HIS A 51 -5.91 -10.15 4.47
CA HIS A 51 -4.68 -10.01 5.25
C HIS A 51 -4.03 -8.64 5.02
N LEU A 52 -3.80 -8.26 3.77
CA LEU A 52 -3.22 -6.96 3.41
C LEU A 52 -4.03 -5.79 3.97
N GLU A 53 -5.36 -5.86 3.89
CA GLU A 53 -6.25 -4.82 4.43
C GLU A 53 -6.05 -4.60 5.94
N THR A 54 -5.99 -5.70 6.70
CA THR A 54 -5.84 -5.64 8.16
C THR A 54 -4.42 -5.23 8.56
N ASP A 55 -3.41 -5.89 8.00
CA ASP A 55 -2.01 -5.67 8.37
C ASP A 55 -1.49 -4.29 7.94
N MET A 56 -1.88 -3.80 6.75
CA MET A 56 -1.52 -2.45 6.32
C MET A 56 -2.17 -1.37 7.21
N ALA A 57 -3.42 -1.56 7.64
CA ALA A 57 -4.07 -0.62 8.56
C ALA A 57 -3.31 -0.52 9.89
N ASP A 58 -2.91 -1.66 10.46
CA ASP A 58 -2.14 -1.71 11.71
C ASP A 58 -0.75 -1.08 11.55
N ARG A 59 -0.03 -1.40 10.47
CA ARG A 59 1.30 -0.84 10.17
C ARG A 59 1.26 0.67 9.99
N LEU A 60 0.32 1.18 9.20
CA LEU A 60 0.16 2.61 8.97
C LEU A 60 -0.24 3.35 10.25
N GLN A 61 -1.07 2.74 11.09
CA GLN A 61 -1.41 3.31 12.40
C GLN A 61 -0.17 3.38 13.30
N GLN A 62 0.65 2.33 13.36
CA GLN A 62 1.86 2.29 14.18
C GLN A 62 2.92 3.29 13.70
N ALA A 63 3.07 3.43 12.39
CA ALA A 63 4.05 4.32 11.77
C ALA A 63 3.56 5.78 11.66
N SER A 64 2.29 6.06 11.98
CA SER A 64 1.69 7.39 11.86
C SER A 64 2.45 8.51 12.59
N SER A 65 3.15 8.19 13.67
CA SER A 65 3.95 9.17 14.43
C SER A 65 5.21 9.65 13.69
N GLU A 66 5.61 8.96 12.62
CA GLU A 66 6.77 9.30 11.79
C GLU A 66 6.42 10.35 10.71
N LEU A 67 5.13 10.60 10.48
CA LEU A 67 4.63 11.45 9.41
C LEU A 67 4.09 12.77 9.95
N ALA A 68 4.22 13.84 9.16
CA ALA A 68 3.45 15.04 9.40
C ALA A 68 1.94 14.74 9.18
N PRO A 69 1.02 15.50 9.81
CA PRO A 69 -0.42 15.28 9.64
C PRO A 69 -0.88 15.27 8.18
N GLU A 70 -0.30 16.14 7.34
CA GLU A 70 -0.56 16.22 5.90
C GLU A 70 -0.08 14.96 5.15
N ASP A 71 1.13 14.49 5.45
CA ASP A 71 1.72 13.29 4.84
C ASP A 71 0.94 12.03 5.25
N LEU A 72 0.49 11.97 6.50
CA LEU A 72 -0.35 10.88 6.99
C LEU A 72 -1.69 10.82 6.23
N ALA A 73 -2.35 11.97 6.06
CA ALA A 73 -3.61 12.03 5.33
C ALA A 73 -3.43 11.59 3.87
N LEU A 74 -2.32 11.98 3.25
CA LEU A 74 -1.96 11.59 1.90
C LEU A 74 -1.71 10.08 1.78
N VAL A 75 -0.91 9.48 2.67
CA VAL A 75 -0.65 8.04 2.69
C VAL A 75 -1.94 7.24 2.90
N GLN A 76 -2.82 7.70 3.80
CA GLN A 76 -4.12 7.05 4.02
C GLN A 76 -5.03 7.11 2.80
N ALA A 77 -5.09 8.26 2.12
CA ALA A 77 -5.88 8.42 0.89
C ALA A 77 -5.35 7.50 -0.22
N SER A 78 -4.02 7.46 -0.39
CA SER A 78 -3.35 6.64 -1.39
C SER A 78 -3.51 5.14 -1.10
N TRP A 79 -3.50 4.74 0.17
CA TRP A 79 -3.80 3.37 0.57
C TRP A 79 -5.23 2.97 0.17
N GLN A 80 -6.20 3.85 0.41
CA GLN A 80 -7.58 3.57 0.03
C GLN A 80 -7.75 3.43 -1.48
N GLU A 81 -7.02 4.23 -2.27
CA GLU A 81 -7.00 4.12 -3.74
C GLU A 81 -6.39 2.78 -4.21
N LEU A 82 -5.24 2.41 -3.65
CA LEU A 82 -4.60 1.13 -3.93
C LEU A 82 -5.52 -0.05 -3.55
N LEU A 83 -6.12 -0.02 -2.37
CA LEU A 83 -7.02 -1.08 -1.91
C LEU A 83 -8.25 -1.24 -2.82
N THR A 84 -8.77 -0.15 -3.36
CA THR A 84 -9.83 -0.21 -4.39
C THR A 84 -9.31 -0.88 -5.67
N THR A 85 -8.11 -0.52 -6.13
CA THR A 85 -7.48 -1.12 -7.31
C THR A 85 -7.28 -2.64 -7.15
N LEU A 86 -6.90 -3.09 -5.94
CA LEU A 86 -6.67 -4.51 -5.64
C LEU A 86 -7.96 -5.33 -5.49
N ARG A 87 -9.13 -4.68 -5.39
CA ARG A 87 -10.44 -5.34 -5.27
C ARG A 87 -11.11 -5.59 -6.62
N ASP A 88 -10.68 -4.88 -7.66
CA ASP A 88 -11.22 -4.95 -9.03
C ASP A 88 -10.58 -6.09 -9.86
#